data_AF-A0A7Z6MVK5-F1
#
_entry.id   AF-A0A7Z6MVK5-F1
#
_cell.length_a   1.000
_cell.length_b   1.000
_cell.length_c   1.000
_cell.angle_alpha   90.00
_cell.angle_beta   90.00
_cell.angle_gamma   90.00
#
_symmetry.space_group_name_H-M   'P 1'
#
loop_
_entity.id
_entity.type
_entity.pdbx_description
1 polymer ?
#
loop_
_entity_poly.entity_id
_entity_poly.type
_entity_poly.pdbx_seq_one_letter_code
_entity_poly.pdbx_strand_id
1 'polypeptide(L)' 'MNRISALRSRSGIKQTALAGALGWSQSRLSNYESGTRIPGLYECRAITVALNKLGTTCTLDDVFPPELDVPKAA' A
#
# COMPACT_ATOMS: atom_id res chain seq x y z
N MET A 1 1.82 -10.53 2.33
CA MET A 1 1.61 -9.45 3.34
C MET A 1 1.93 -8.09 2.72
N ASN A 2 1.08 -7.06 2.89
CA ASN A 2 1.34 -5.71 2.34
C ASN A 2 2.18 -4.84 3.28
N ARG A 3 2.78 -3.76 2.75
CA ARG A 3 3.71 -2.86 3.45
C ARG A 3 3.20 -1.41 3.54
N ILE A 4 1.89 -1.19 3.34
CA ILE A 4 1.29 0.15 3.27
C ILE A 4 1.61 0.96 4.53
N SER A 5 1.27 0.43 5.70
CA SER A 5 1.47 1.11 6.99
C SER A 5 2.94 1.40 7.27
N ALA A 6 3.83 0.46 6.93
CA ALA A 6 5.27 0.59 7.14
C ALA A 6 5.88 1.70 6.27
N LEU A 7 5.57 1.72 4.98
CA LEU A 7 6.06 2.75 4.04
C LEU A 7 5.51 4.13 4.39
N ARG A 8 4.23 4.20 4.74
CA ARG A 8 3.55 5.41 5.18
C ARG A 8 4.25 6.00 6.41
N SER A 9 4.47 5.18 7.45
CA SER A 9 5.06 5.61 8.71
C SER A 9 6.53 6.02 8.56
N ARG A 10 7.31 5.29 7.75
CA ARG A 10 8.71 5.66 7.43
C ARG A 10 8.81 7.02 6.74
N SER A 11 7.80 7.38 5.95
CA SER A 11 7.74 8.65 5.22
C SER A 11 7.05 9.78 6.00
N GLY A 12 6.67 9.55 7.28
CA GLY A 12 5.96 10.55 8.09
C GLY A 12 4.53 10.85 7.63
N ILE A 13 3.95 10.01 6.76
CA ILE A 13 2.61 10.21 6.21
C ILE A 13 1.57 9.73 7.24
N LYS A 14 0.49 10.50 7.45
CA LYS A 14 -0.63 10.08 8.31
C LYS A 14 -1.61 9.20 7.53
N GLN A 15 -2.26 8.26 8.22
CA GLN A 15 -3.29 7.40 7.59
C GLN A 15 -4.42 8.22 6.97
N THR A 16 -4.84 9.29 7.64
CA THR A 16 -5.85 10.23 7.12
C THR A 16 -5.41 10.98 5.86
N ALA A 17 -4.12 11.31 5.73
CA ALA A 17 -3.58 11.96 4.54
C ALA A 17 -3.60 11.00 3.33
N LEU A 18 -3.19 9.75 3.53
CA LEU A 18 -3.25 8.73 2.48
C LEU A 18 -4.70 8.41 2.08
N ALA A 19 -5.61 8.27 3.06
CA ALA A 19 -7.03 8.07 2.80
C ALA A 19 -7.64 9.24 2.02
N GLY A 20 -7.30 10.48 2.40
CA GLY A 20 -7.72 11.69 1.69
C GLY A 20 -7.22 11.74 0.25
N ALA A 21 -5.94 11.41 0.01
CA ALA A 21 -5.37 11.34 -1.35
C ALA A 21 -6.03 10.28 -2.24
N LEU A 22 -6.61 9.24 -1.64
CA LEU A 22 -7.33 8.16 -2.32
C LEU A 22 -8.84 8.43 -2.46
N GLY A 23 -9.37 9.46 -1.78
CA GLY A 23 -10.81 9.68 -1.67
C GLY A 23 -11.53 8.56 -0.90
N TRP A 24 -10.84 7.90 0.02
CA TRP A 24 -11.37 6.76 0.80
C TRP A 24 -11.62 7.15 2.25
N SER A 25 -12.47 6.36 2.93
CA SER A 25 -12.57 6.45 4.38
C SER A 25 -11.30 5.92 5.05
N GLN A 26 -10.97 6.46 6.22
CA GLN A 26 -9.86 5.97 7.04
C GLN A 26 -10.03 4.48 7.37
N SER A 27 -11.26 4.03 7.67
CA SER A 27 -11.56 2.62 7.97
C SER A 27 -11.29 1.70 6.78
N ARG A 28 -11.58 2.14 5.54
CA ARG A 28 -11.25 1.36 4.33
C ARG A 28 -9.74 1.16 4.22
N LEU A 29 -8.95 2.21 4.42
CA LEU A 29 -7.50 2.12 4.41
C LEU A 29 -6.97 1.24 5.54
N SER A 30 -7.54 1.36 6.75
CA SER A 30 -7.17 0.52 7.89
C SER A 30 -7.39 -0.97 7.62
N ASN A 31 -8.50 -1.35 6.96
CA ASN A 31 -8.77 -2.73 6.60
C ASN A 31 -7.73 -3.30 5.62
N TYR A 32 -7.18 -2.47 4.73
CA TYR A 32 -6.07 -2.89 3.87
C TYR A 32 -4.77 -2.98 4.66
N GLU A 33 -4.44 -1.97 5.48
CA GLU A 33 -3.21 -1.97 6.30
C GLU A 33 -3.15 -3.16 7.28
N SER A 34 -4.28 -3.59 7.85
CA SER A 34 -4.38 -4.75 8.74
C SER A 34 -4.46 -6.10 8.01
N GLY A 35 -4.65 -6.09 6.69
CA GLY A 35 -4.91 -7.30 5.90
C GLY A 35 -6.32 -7.89 6.10
N THR A 36 -7.22 -7.22 6.83
CA THR A 36 -8.63 -7.63 6.97
C THR A 36 -9.35 -7.66 5.63
N ARG A 37 -8.95 -6.79 4.70
CA ARG A 37 -9.40 -6.81 3.31
C ARG A 37 -8.18 -6.94 2.39
N ILE A 38 -8.29 -7.82 1.39
CA ILE A 38 -7.28 -7.95 0.34
C ILE A 38 -7.56 -6.90 -0.75
N PRO A 39 -6.61 -6.00 -1.06
CA PRO A 39 -6.77 -5.04 -2.16
C PRO A 39 -6.68 -5.75 -3.52
N GLY A 40 -7.51 -5.31 -4.47
CA GLY A 40 -7.37 -5.73 -5.86
C GLY A 40 -6.27 -4.94 -6.58
N LEU A 41 -5.98 -5.29 -7.84
CA LEU A 41 -4.93 -4.63 -8.61
C LEU A 41 -5.13 -3.12 -8.75
N TYR A 42 -6.39 -2.68 -8.91
CA TYR A 42 -6.72 -1.26 -8.96
C TYR A 42 -6.35 -0.55 -7.66
N GLU A 43 -6.76 -1.09 -6.51
CA GLU A 43 -6.41 -0.55 -5.21
C GLU A 43 -4.90 -0.54 -4.99
N CYS A 44 -4.20 -1.61 -5.36
CA CYS A 44 -2.75 -1.68 -5.22
C CYS A 44 -2.07 -0.54 -5.98
N ARG A 45 -2.44 -0.32 -7.26
CA ARG A 45 -1.92 0.78 -8.07
C ARG A 45 -2.27 2.14 -7.49
N ALA A 46 -3.52 2.33 -7.05
CA ALA A 46 -3.97 3.59 -6.46
C ALA A 46 -3.17 3.93 -5.19
N ILE A 47 -2.96 2.96 -4.30
CA ILE A 47 -2.21 3.12 -3.06
C ILE A 47 -0.75 3.47 -3.36
N THR A 48 -0.09 2.75 -4.27
CA THR A 48 1.30 3.05 -4.67
C THR A 48 1.42 4.46 -5.26
N VAL A 49 0.51 4.87 -6.14
CA VAL A 49 0.52 6.22 -6.73
C VAL A 49 0.30 7.29 -5.66
N ALA A 50 -0.64 7.07 -4.73
CA ALA A 50 -0.93 8.02 -3.65
C ALA A 50 0.24 8.17 -2.68
N LEU A 51 0.92 7.07 -2.32
CA LEU A 51 2.15 7.12 -1.52
C LEU A 51 3.24 7.94 -2.22
N ASN A 52 3.44 7.74 -3.52
CA ASN A 52 4.43 8.51 -4.27
C ASN A 52 4.08 10.01 -4.33
N LYS A 53 2.81 10.35 -4.54
CA LYS A 53 2.33 11.74 -4.52
C LYS A 53 2.53 12.43 -3.17
N LEU A 54 2.52 11.67 -2.08
CA LEU A 54 2.69 12.15 -0.72
C LEU A 54 4.16 12.20 -0.26
N GLY A 55 5.12 11.90 -1.15
CA GLY A 55 6.55 12.02 -0.89
C GLY A 55 7.28 10.72 -0.57
N THR A 56 6.63 9.56 -0.70
CA THR A 56 7.33 8.27 -0.71
C THR A 56 7.96 8.03 -2.09
N THR A 57 9.04 7.27 -2.20
CA THR A 57 9.52 6.73 -3.48
C THR A 57 9.43 5.22 -3.41
N CYS A 58 8.41 4.63 -4.02
CA CYS A 58 8.15 3.19 -3.95
C CYS A 58 7.45 2.66 -5.21
N THR A 59 7.71 1.40 -5.52
CA THR A 59 7.07 0.63 -6.60
C THR A 59 5.85 -0.15 -6.09
N LEU A 60 5.15 -0.83 -7.00
CA LEU A 60 4.06 -1.73 -6.62
C LEU A 60 4.59 -2.86 -5.73
N ASP A 61 5.75 -3.44 -6.07
CA ASP A 61 6.36 -4.57 -5.35
C ASP A 61 6.96 -4.15 -4.01
N ASP A 62 7.32 -2.89 -3.84
CA ASP A 62 7.72 -2.36 -2.52
C ASP A 62 6.53 -2.33 -1.56
N VAL A 63 5.33 -2.01 -2.06
CA VAL A 63 4.09 -1.89 -1.26
C VAL A 63 3.40 -3.24 -1.10
N PHE A 64 3.39 -4.05 -2.16
CA PHE A 64 2.74 -5.36 -2.26
C PHE A 64 3.76 -6.37 -2.80
N PRO A 65 4.74 -6.79 -1.97
CA PRO A 65 5.76 -7.71 -2.42
C PRO A 65 5.14 -9.04 -2.86
N PRO A 66 5.65 -9.67 -3.94
CA PRO A 66 5.23 -11.00 -4.32
C PRO A 66 5.46 -11.96 -3.15
N GLU A 67 4.55 -12.90 -2.96
CA GLU A 67 4.79 -14.01 -2.05
C GLU A 67 5.97 -14.79 -2.61
N LEU A 68 7.06 -14.84 -1.84
CA LEU A 68 8.29 -15.54 -2.20
C LEU A 68 8.03 -17.04 -2.18
N ASP A 69 7.30 -17.55 -3.17
CA ASP A 69 7.19 -18.96 -3.48
C ASP A 69 7.10 -19.17 -4.99
N VAL A 70 7.95 -18.44 -5.72
CA VAL A 70 8.24 -18.76 -7.12
C VAL A 70 9.47 -19.67 -7.09
N PRO A 71 9.34 -20.98 -7.38
CA PRO A 71 10.49 -21.78 -7.75
C PRO A 71 11.19 -21.04 -8.88
N LYS A 72 12.48 -20.75 -8.73
CA LYS A 72 13.30 -20.34 -9.88
C LYS A 72 13.08 -21.39 -10.95
N ALA A 73 12.55 -20.98 -12.10
CA ALA A 73 12.55 -21.82 -13.28
C ALA A 73 14.00 -22.25 -13.51
N ALA A 74 14.26 -23.55 -13.33
CA ALA A 74 15.51 -24.21 -13.61
C ALA A 74 15.65 -24.47 -15.11
#